data_AF-A0A6Y2PPL1-F1
#
_entry.id   AF-A0A6Y2PPL1-F1
#
_cell.length_a   1.000
_cell.length_b   1.000
_cell.length_c   1.000
_cell.angle_alpha   90.00
_cell.angle_beta   90.00
_cell.angle_gamma   90.00
#
_symmetry.space_group_name_H-M   'P 1'
#
loop_
_entity.id
_entity.type
_entity.pdbx_description
1 polymer ?
#
loop_
_entity_poly.entity_id
_entity_poly.type
_entity_poly.pdbx_seq_one_letter_code
_entity_poly.pdbx_strand_id
1 'polypeptide(L)' 'MKILFIGESWHIHMIHSKGFDSFTSSKYEEGADYLLSCLRQGNI' A
#
# COMPACT_ATOMS: atom_id res chain seq x y z
N MET A 1 9.87 22.52 3.10
CA MET A 1 9.03 22.89 1.94
C MET A 1 7.62 22.36 2.21
N LYS A 2 6.58 22.69 1.41
CA LYS A 2 5.27 22.02 1.57
C LYS A 2 4.96 21.29 0.29
N ILE A 3 4.89 19.96 0.36
CA ILE A 3 4.65 19.07 -0.78
C ILE A 3 3.42 18.23 -0.49
N LEU A 4 2.57 18.06 -1.49
CA LEU A 4 1.47 17.12 -1.49
C LEU A 4 1.89 15.88 -2.29
N PHE A 5 1.90 14.73 -1.64
CA PHE A 5 2.17 13.43 -2.25
C PHE A 5 0.87 12.63 -2.31
N ILE A 6 0.46 12.18 -3.50
CA ILE A 6 -0.81 11.48 -3.74
C ILE A 6 -0.50 10.20 -4.52
N GLY A 7 -1.06 9.07 -4.06
CA GLY A 7 -0.86 7.77 -4.69
C GLY A 7 0.05 6.87 -3.86
N GLU A 8 0.67 5.89 -4.53
CA GLU A 8 1.42 4.80 -3.89
C GLU A 8 0.61 4.06 -2.82
N SER A 9 -0.66 3.79 -3.13
CA SER A 9 -1.59 3.05 -2.27
C SER A 9 -2.47 2.15 -3.14
N TRP A 10 -2.78 0.95 -2.67
CA TRP A 10 -3.66 0.01 -3.38
C TRP A 10 -4.45 -0.89 -2.43
N HIS A 11 -5.54 -1.45 -2.96
CA HIS A 11 -6.37 -2.43 -2.27
C HIS A 11 -6.32 -3.76 -3.02
N ILE A 12 -5.87 -4.80 -2.34
CA ILE A 12 -5.75 -6.16 -2.86
C ILE A 12 -6.98 -6.92 -2.41
N HIS A 13 -7.77 -7.40 -3.37
CA HIS A 13 -8.78 -8.42 -3.11
C HIS A 13 -8.27 -9.76 -3.61
N MET A 14 -7.85 -10.61 -2.67
CA MET A 14 -7.33 -11.95 -2.94
C MET A 14 -8.43 -12.99 -2.78
N ILE A 15 -8.50 -13.91 -3.74
CA ILE A 15 -9.37 -15.08 -3.69
C ILE A 15 -8.46 -16.31 -3.69
N HIS A 16 -8.47 -17.05 -2.59
CA HIS A 16 -7.74 -18.28 -2.38
C HIS A 16 -8.64 -19.46 -2.72
N SER A 17 -8.57 -19.96 -3.95
CA SER A 17 -9.33 -21.14 -4.37
C SER A 17 -8.57 -22.43 -4.02
N LYS A 18 -9.21 -23.28 -3.20
CA LYS A 18 -8.63 -24.53 -2.69
C LYS A 18 -9.58 -25.69 -3.00
N GLY A 19 -9.54 -26.15 -4.25
CA GLY A 19 -10.44 -27.19 -4.73
C GLY A 19 -11.86 -26.64 -4.89
N PHE A 20 -12.80 -27.18 -4.12
CA PHE A 20 -14.19 -26.74 -4.15
C PHE A 20 -14.40 -25.39 -3.44
N ASP A 21 -13.70 -25.16 -2.33
CA ASP A 21 -13.89 -23.96 -1.51
C ASP A 21 -13.06 -22.77 -2.02
N SER A 22 -13.58 -21.56 -1.82
CA SER A 22 -12.84 -20.31 -2.03
C SER A 22 -12.89 -19.45 -0.78
N PHE A 23 -11.74 -18.93 -0.38
CA PHE A 23 -11.60 -18.01 0.75
C PHE A 23 -11.21 -16.64 0.23
N THR A 24 -11.84 -15.58 0.69
CA THR A 24 -11.50 -14.22 0.26
C THR A 24 -10.75 -13.47 1.35
N SER A 25 -9.77 -12.68 0.96
CA SER A 25 -9.02 -11.80 1.86
C SER A 25 -8.81 -10.46 1.19
N SER A 26 -9.15 -9.38 1.88
CA SER A 26 -8.89 -8.02 1.42
C SER A 26 -7.75 -7.41 2.23
N LYS A 27 -6.79 -6.76 1.56
CA LYS A 27 -5.65 -6.10 2.20
C LYS A 27 -5.42 -4.73 1.57
N TYR A 28 -5.23 -3.71 2.40
CA TYR A 28 -4.77 -2.39 1.96
C TYR A 28 -3.28 -2.25 2.22
N GLU A 29 -2.56 -1.63 1.29
CA GLU A 29 -1.12 -1.39 1.40
C GLU A 29 -0.75 -0.03 0.81
N GLU A 30 0.36 0.51 1.31
CA GLU A 30 1.02 1.71 0.79
C GLU A 30 2.47 1.37 0.44
N GLY A 31 2.98 1.94 -0.65
CA GLY A 31 4.32 1.70 -1.18
C GLY A 31 5.35 2.79 -0.85
N ALA A 32 4.89 3.95 -0.40
CA ALA A 32 5.74 5.14 -0.30
C ALA A 32 6.46 5.33 1.04
N ASP A 33 6.34 4.40 1.99
CA ASP A 33 6.87 4.55 3.35
C ASP A 33 8.34 4.97 3.39
N TYR A 34 9.18 4.27 2.62
CA TYR A 34 10.61 4.57 2.56
C TYR A 34 10.88 5.96 1.98
N LEU A 35 10.26 6.27 0.83
CA LEU A 35 10.41 7.57 0.18
C LEU A 35 9.98 8.72 1.11
N LEU A 36 8.79 8.61 1.70
CA LEU A 36 8.26 9.61 2.63
C LEU A 36 9.15 9.76 3.87
N SER A 37 9.76 8.67 4.35
CA SER A 37 10.71 8.72 5.46
C SER A 37 11.96 9.52 5.10
N CYS A 38 12.53 9.31 3.91
CA CYS A 38 13.70 10.05 3.43
C CYS A 38 13.39 11.54 3.23
N LEU A 39 12.23 11.87 2.65
CA LEU A 39 11.81 13.27 2.46
C LEU A 39 11.68 14.00 3.79
N ARG A 40 11.06 13.35 4.79
CA ARG A 40 10.95 13.89 6.15
C ARG A 40 12.31 14.08 6.82
N GLN A 41 13.22 13.11 6.69
CA GLN A 41 14.59 13.21 7.22
C GLN A 41 15.41 14.31 6.53
N GLY A 42 15.20 14.52 5.24
CA GLY A 42 15.82 15.61 4.48
C GLY A 42 15.26 17.00 4.78
N ASN A 43 14.31 17.13 5.72
CA ASN A 43 13.57 18.37 6.00
C ASN A 43 12.92 18.99 4.75
N ILE A 44 12.47 18.12 3.84
CA ILE A 44 11.76 18.50 2.63
C ILE A 44 10.28 18.67 2.94
#